data_AF-A0A5D4GUM9-F1
#
_entry.id   AF-A0A5D4GUM9-F1
#
_cell.length_a   1.000
_cell.length_b   1.000
_cell.length_c   1.000
_cell.angle_alpha   90.00
_cell.angle_beta   90.00
_cell.angle_gamma   90.00
#
_symmetry.space_group_name_H-M   'P 1'
#
loop_
_entity.id
_entity.type
_entity.pdbx_description
1 polymer ?
#
loop_
_entity_poly.entity_id
_entity_poly.type
_entity_poly.pdbx_seq_one_letter_code
_entity_poly.pdbx_strand_id
1 'polypeptide(L)'
;MKPKKVTAESELEERKKAACDMIVERAALMMVQEVNAPFSMILDRLLTYAAAQACVNDGSPHTAAAFRVVADKIEAGLFHSVTGENAGNSARH
;
A
#
# COMPACT_ATOMS: atom_id res chain seq x y z
N MET A 1 14.35 24.84 -2.36
CA MET A 1 13.41 23.86 -2.95
C MET A 1 12.82 24.48 -4.21
N LYS A 2 13.15 23.99 -5.41
CA LYS A 2 12.55 24.53 -6.65
C LYS A 2 11.07 24.13 -6.68
N PRO A 3 10.12 25.03 -6.98
CA PRO A 3 8.71 24.68 -7.04
C PRO A 3 8.49 23.65 -8.16
N LYS A 4 7.95 22.48 -7.79
CA LYS A 4 7.54 21.46 -8.75
C LYS A 4 6.36 22.05 -9.52
N LYS A 5 6.51 22.31 -10.83
CA LYS A 5 5.40 22.77 -11.67
C LYS A 5 4.32 21.69 -11.64
N VAL A 6 3.24 21.95 -10.92
CA VAL A 6 2.03 21.12 -10.94
C VAL A 6 1.39 21.34 -12.30
N THR A 7 1.37 20.30 -13.13
CA THR A 7 0.66 20.31 -14.41
C THR A 7 -0.75 19.76 -14.20
N ALA A 8 -1.72 20.20 -15.00
CA ALA A 8 -3.10 19.68 -14.94
C ALA A 8 -3.16 18.14 -15.05
N GLU A 9 -2.21 17.55 -15.78
CA GLU A 9 -2.03 16.10 -15.91
C GLU A 9 -1.60 15.45 -14.58
N SER A 10 -0.68 16.06 -13.83
CA SER A 10 -0.27 15.56 -12.52
C SER A 10 -1.40 15.63 -11.48
N GLU A 11 -2.24 16.66 -11.52
CA GLU A 11 -3.42 16.76 -10.63
C GLU A 11 -4.46 15.70 -10.96
N LEU A 12 -4.64 15.39 -12.25
CA LEU A 12 -5.56 14.34 -12.68
C LEU A 12 -5.10 12.96 -12.20
N GLU A 13 -3.80 12.65 -12.30
CA GLU A 13 -3.26 11.38 -11.81
C GLU A 13 -3.38 11.24 -10.29
N GLU A 14 -3.11 12.30 -9.51
CA GLU A 14 -3.31 12.26 -8.06
C GLU A 14 -4.80 12.07 -7.69
N ARG A 15 -5.74 12.68 -8.44
CA ARG A 15 -7.17 12.44 -8.25
C ARG A 15 -7.57 10.99 -8.54
N LYS A 16 -6.98 10.36 -9.56
CA LYS A 16 -7.22 8.94 -9.87
C LYS A 16 -6.73 8.05 -8.74
N LYS A 17 -5.53 8.29 -8.21
CA LYS A 17 -4.99 7.54 -7.06
C LYS A 17 -5.90 7.67 -5.85
N ALA A 18 -6.29 8.89 -5.48
CA ALA A 18 -7.19 9.13 -4.35
C ALA A 18 -8.55 8.43 -4.52
N ALA A 19 -9.10 8.39 -5.74
CA ALA A 19 -10.32 7.66 -6.03
C ALA A 19 -10.13 6.14 -5.89
N CYS A 20 -9.00 5.59 -6.36
CA CYS A 20 -8.66 4.17 -6.15
C CYS A 20 -8.53 3.84 -4.66
N ASP A 21 -7.84 4.66 -3.88
CA ASP A 21 -7.65 4.46 -2.45
C ASP A 21 -9.00 4.43 -1.71
N MET A 22 -9.90 5.37 -2.03
CA MET A 22 -11.26 5.41 -1.48
C MET A 22 -12.05 4.13 -1.79
N ILE A 23 -11.93 3.61 -3.02
CA ILE A 23 -12.63 2.37 -3.41
C ILE A 23 -12.08 1.18 -2.64
N VAL A 24 -10.76 1.08 -2.48
CA VAL A 24 -10.12 0.01 -1.72
C VAL A 24 -10.52 0.06 -0.24
N GLU A 25 -10.49 1.26 0.37
CA GLU A 25 -10.94 1.46 1.75
C GLU A 25 -12.40 1.02 1.92
N ARG A 26 -13.28 1.43 1.00
CA ARG A 26 -14.69 1.03 1.05
C ARG A 26 -14.86 -0.48 0.93
N ALA A 27 -14.11 -1.13 0.04
CA ALA A 27 -14.16 -2.59 -0.09
C ALA A 27 -13.71 -3.29 1.20
N ALA A 28 -12.66 -2.78 1.87
CA ALA A 28 -12.23 -3.28 3.17
C ALA A 28 -13.32 -3.09 4.25
N LEU A 29 -13.95 -1.92 4.29
CA LEU A 29 -15.04 -1.64 5.24
C LEU A 29 -16.25 -2.55 5.02
N MET A 30 -16.63 -2.83 3.77
CA MET A 30 -17.72 -3.75 3.47
C MET A 30 -17.42 -5.17 3.96
N MET A 31 -16.18 -5.66 3.81
CA MET A 31 -15.77 -6.96 4.33
C MET A 31 -15.86 -7.03 5.88
N VAL A 32 -15.57 -5.93 6.57
CA VAL A 32 -15.74 -5.84 8.03
C VAL A 32 -17.22 -5.76 8.41
N GLN A 33 -17.97 -4.82 7.84
CA GLN A 33 -19.28 -4.43 8.34
C GLN A 33 -20.40 -5.39 7.88
N GLU A 34 -20.31 -5.88 6.64
CA GLU A 34 -21.38 -6.67 6.03
C GLU A 34 -21.14 -8.18 6.20
N VAL A 35 -19.87 -8.60 6.16
CA VAL A 35 -19.48 -10.02 6.23
C VAL A 35 -18.94 -10.40 7.62
N ASN A 36 -18.65 -9.41 8.48
CA ASN A 36 -18.03 -9.61 9.80
C ASN A 36 -16.72 -10.43 9.72
N ALA A 37 -15.94 -10.22 8.65
CA ALA A 37 -14.69 -10.92 8.44
C ALA A 37 -13.62 -10.40 9.41
N PRO A 38 -12.77 -11.28 9.98
CA PRO A 38 -11.65 -10.84 10.81
C PRO A 38 -10.64 -10.07 9.96
N PHE A 39 -10.05 -9.02 10.53
CA PHE A 39 -9.15 -8.12 9.82
C PHE A 39 -7.96 -8.84 9.14
N SER A 40 -7.42 -9.88 9.78
CA SER A 40 -6.37 -10.73 9.21
C SER A 40 -6.79 -11.42 7.91
N MET A 41 -8.04 -11.87 7.81
CA MET A 41 -8.59 -12.46 6.59
C MET A 41 -8.75 -11.41 5.49
N ILE A 42 -9.20 -10.20 5.85
CA ILE A 42 -9.38 -9.12 4.87
C ILE A 42 -8.03 -8.74 4.24
N LEU A 43 -6.99 -8.57 5.07
CA LEU A 43 -5.63 -8.29 4.59
C LEU A 43 -5.11 -9.40 3.68
N ASP A 44 -5.27 -10.66 4.07
CA ASP A 44 -4.87 -11.81 3.27
C ASP A 44 -5.59 -11.83 1.91
N ARG A 45 -6.90 -11.59 1.87
CA ARG A 45 -7.68 -11.55 0.62
C ARG A 45 -7.27 -10.38 -0.29
N LEU A 46 -7.07 -9.19 0.27
CA LEU A 46 -6.61 -8.02 -0.49
C LEU A 46 -5.22 -8.24 -1.10
N LEU A 47 -4.28 -8.74 -0.30
CA LEU A 47 -2.92 -9.04 -0.77
C LEU A 47 -2.92 -10.12 -1.84
N THR A 48 -3.69 -11.20 -1.62
CA THR A 48 -3.82 -12.30 -2.58
C THR A 48 -4.39 -11.81 -3.92
N TYR A 49 -5.44 -10.99 -3.88
CA TYR A 49 -6.03 -10.42 -5.09
C TYR A 49 -5.04 -9.52 -5.83
N ALA A 50 -4.37 -8.61 -5.13
CA ALA A 50 -3.37 -7.71 -5.71
C ALA A 50 -2.22 -8.48 -6.37
N ALA A 51 -1.70 -9.51 -5.68
CA ALA A 51 -0.66 -10.38 -6.19
C ALA A 51 -1.10 -11.14 -7.46
N ALA A 52 -2.31 -11.68 -7.46
CA ALA A 52 -2.87 -12.38 -8.62
C ALA A 52 -3.00 -11.44 -9.82
N GLN A 53 -3.52 -10.22 -9.61
CA GLN A 53 -3.63 -9.23 -10.68
C GLN A 53 -2.26 -8.80 -11.21
N ALA A 54 -1.27 -8.59 -10.33
CA ALA A 54 0.09 -8.29 -10.77
C ALA A 54 0.68 -9.42 -11.61
N CYS A 55 0.52 -10.68 -11.19
CA CYS A 55 0.95 -11.84 -11.97
C CYS A 55 0.26 -11.95 -13.35
N VAL A 56 -1.01 -11.56 -13.46
CA VAL A 56 -1.75 -11.55 -14.74
C VAL A 56 -1.18 -10.48 -15.69
N ASN A 57 -0.83 -9.30 -15.18
CA ASN A 57 -0.41 -8.17 -16.00
C ASN A 57 1.10 -8.17 -16.32
N ASP A 58 1.94 -8.49 -15.34
CA ASP A 58 3.41 -8.36 -15.44
C ASP A 58 4.14 -9.71 -15.52
N GLY A 59 3.42 -10.81 -15.27
CA GLY A 59 3.97 -12.15 -15.18
C GLY A 59 4.58 -12.45 -13.82
N SER A 60 4.51 -13.72 -13.40
CA SER A 60 4.96 -14.14 -12.07
C SER A 60 6.43 -13.83 -11.73
N PRO A 61 7.42 -13.87 -12.66
CA PRO A 61 8.80 -13.54 -12.31
C PRO A 61 8.99 -12.06 -11.94
N HIS A 62 8.34 -11.14 -12.67
CA HIS A 62 8.43 -9.70 -12.41
C HIS A 62 7.69 -9.33 -11.13
N THR A 63 6.50 -9.89 -10.90
CA THR A 63 5.76 -9.71 -9.65
C THR A 63 6.58 -10.16 -8.45
N ALA A 64 7.21 -11.33 -8.53
CA ALA A 64 8.07 -11.82 -7.45
C ALA A 64 9.28 -10.90 -7.20
N ALA A 65 9.91 -10.37 -8.25
CA ALA A 65 11.00 -9.41 -8.12
C ALA A 65 10.53 -8.10 -7.45
N ALA A 66 9.37 -7.57 -7.86
CA ALA A 66 8.79 -6.38 -7.25
C ALA A 66 8.46 -6.58 -5.76
N PHE A 67 7.92 -7.75 -5.40
CA PHE A 67 7.59 -8.06 -4.00
C PHE A 67 8.83 -8.20 -3.12
N ARG A 68 9.95 -8.72 -3.65
CA ARG A 68 11.23 -8.71 -2.92
C ARG A 68 11.70 -7.29 -2.62
N VAL A 69 11.62 -6.39 -3.60
CA VAL A 69 11.95 -4.97 -3.39
C VAL A 69 11.04 -4.32 -2.32
N VAL A 70 9.76 -4.69 -2.29
CA VAL A 70 8.85 -4.22 -1.23
C VAL A 70 9.27 -4.78 0.13
N ALA A 71 9.61 -6.07 0.21
CA ALA A 71 10.12 -6.68 1.44
C ALA A 71 11.38 -5.97 1.94
N ASP A 72 12.37 -5.74 1.06
CA ASP A 72 13.61 -5.02 1.38
C ASP A 72 13.32 -3.61 1.95
N LYS A 73 12.31 -2.91 1.39
CA LYS A 73 11.91 -1.59 1.88
C LYS A 73 11.22 -1.66 3.25
N ILE A 74 10.39 -2.67 3.48
CA ILE A 74 9.74 -2.88 4.77
C ILE A 74 10.81 -3.12 5.84
N GLU A 75 11.78 -3.99 5.56
CA GLU A 75 12.93 -4.26 6.44
C GLU A 75 13.79 -3.02 6.66
N ALA A 76 13.94 -2.17 5.64
CA ALA A 76 14.62 -0.88 5.76
C ALA A 76 13.80 0.19 6.50
N GLY A 77 12.59 -0.12 6.95
CA GLY A 77 11.77 0.73 7.81
C GLY A 77 10.75 1.61 7.10
N LEU A 78 10.29 1.20 5.91
CA LEU A 78 9.24 1.90 5.15
C LEU A 78 8.00 2.24 6.01
N PHE A 79 7.67 1.39 6.98
CA PHE A 79 6.51 1.55 7.86
C PHE A 79 6.84 1.81 9.33
N HIS A 80 8.11 2.07 9.71
CA HIS A 80 8.47 2.29 11.12
C HIS A 80 7.71 3.46 11.78
N SER A 81 7.30 4.46 11.01
CA SER A 81 6.47 5.58 11.49
C SER A 81 5.03 5.17 11.80
N VAL A 82 4.54 4.09 11.18
CA VAL A 82 3.20 3.52 11.38
C VAL A 82 3.22 2.49 12.50
N THR A 83 4.25 1.64 12.55
CA THR A 83 4.42 0.59 13.58
C THR A 83 4.92 1.12 14.91
N GLY A 84 5.52 2.32 14.94
CA GLY A 84 6.07 2.94 16.15
C GLY A 84 7.50 2.52 16.47
N GLU A 85 8.16 1.72 15.61
CA GLU A 85 9.54 1.25 15.80
C GLU A 85 10.58 2.39 15.81
N ASN A 86 10.23 3.57 15.27
CA ASN A 86 11.07 4.78 15.34
C ASN A 86 11.04 5.49 16.72
N ALA A 87 10.09 5.18 17.61
CA ALA A 87 9.93 5.89 18.89
C ALA A 87 11.01 5.54 19.93
N GLY A 88 11.78 4.46 19.71
CA GLY A 88 12.80 3.98 20.66
C GLY A 88 14.15 4.71 20.62
N ASN A 89 14.46 5.49 19.58
CA ASN A 89 15.79 6.10 19.41
C ASN A 89 15.89 7.58 19.83
N SER A 90 14.78 8.24 20.16
CA SER A 90 14.78 9.68 20.51
C SER A 90 15.01 9.96 21.99
N ALA A 91 15.20 8.94 22.84
CA ALA A 91 15.35 9.08 24.30
C ALA A 91 16.80 8.97 24.82
N ARG A 92 17.79 9.01 23.93
CA ARG A 92 19.22 8.92 24.30
C ARG A 92 20.06 9.94 23.56
N HIS A 93 19.94 11.21 23.91
CA HIS A 93 21.00 12.21 23.76
C HIS A 93 20.82 13.35 24.76
#